data_AF-A0A914T6J1-F1
#
_entry.id   AF-A0A914T6J1-F1
#
_cell.length_a   1.000
_cell.length_b   1.000
_cell.length_c   1.000
_cell.angle_alpha   90.00
_cell.angle_beta   90.00
_cell.angle_gamma   90.00
#
_symmetry.space_group_name_H-M   'P 1'
#
loop_
_entity.id
_entity.type
_entity.pdbx_description
1 polymer ?
#
loop_
_entity_poly.entity_id
_entity_poly.type
_entity_poly.pdbx_seq_one_letter_code
_entity_poly.pdbx_strand_id
1 'polypeptide(L)'
;MKEFFFVILIIFCLSIFTRAQTYETGDNDKLYGCSTKCTLEDSSLTCWNQTLTAFEHFLMDHMNFYVAVQTNIDQWHRRHDSNYSSNFKQMLSQSNKSMQSYIHKDDIIDSEMVSNVVTSLMNAVENKSTKSIDWVWHYSCPIPCSYFYDTYFMMFLASMFLNIAFLCAMAFEWFFNDDDD
;
A
#
# COMPACT_ATOMS: atom_id res chain seq x y z
N MET A 1 -8.51 21.52 -34.60
CA MET A 1 -9.08 22.16 -33.39
C MET A 1 -9.97 21.24 -32.55
N LYS A 2 -10.97 20.53 -33.12
CA LYS A 2 -11.84 19.60 -32.36
C LYS A 2 -11.09 18.41 -31.74
N GLU A 3 -10.18 17.80 -32.48
CA GLU A 3 -9.29 16.71 -32.03
C GLU A 3 -8.46 17.13 -30.80
N PHE A 4 -7.89 18.34 -30.83
CA PHE A 4 -7.04 18.87 -29.76
C PHE A 4 -7.82 19.12 -28.46
N PHE A 5 -9.06 19.59 -28.58
CA PHE A 5 -9.94 19.80 -27.43
C PHE A 5 -10.35 18.46 -26.77
N PHE A 6 -10.53 17.41 -27.57
CA PHE A 6 -10.86 16.08 -27.08
C PHE A 6 -9.71 15.45 -26.28
N VAL A 7 -8.46 15.63 -26.73
CA VAL A 7 -7.27 15.16 -26.02
C VAL A 7 -7.10 15.87 -24.68
N ILE A 8 -7.29 17.20 -24.63
CA ILE A 8 -7.23 17.97 -23.36
C ILE A 8 -8.31 17.49 -22.38
N LEU A 9 -9.50 17.19 -22.87
CA LEU A 9 -10.61 16.73 -22.04
C LEU A 9 -10.36 15.33 -21.46
N ILE A 10 -9.74 14.43 -22.24
CA ILE A 10 -9.31 13.12 -21.76
C ILE A 10 -8.23 13.25 -20.68
N ILE A 11 -7.23 14.10 -20.88
CA ILE A 11 -6.17 14.35 -19.88
C ILE A 11 -6.76 14.91 -18.58
N PHE A 12 -7.71 15.84 -18.69
CA PHE A 12 -8.41 16.41 -17.53
C PHE A 12 -9.23 15.34 -16.79
N CYS A 13 -9.99 14.49 -17.50
CA CYS A 13 -10.70 13.38 -16.88
C CYS A 13 -9.77 12.38 -16.19
N LEU A 14 -8.64 12.01 -16.81
CA LEU A 14 -7.66 11.10 -16.21
C LEU A 14 -7.05 11.67 -14.92
N SER A 15 -6.79 12.98 -14.87
CA SER A 15 -6.29 13.66 -13.66
C SER A 15 -7.29 13.72 -12.50
N ILE A 16 -8.59 13.67 -12.78
CA ILE A 16 -9.63 13.59 -11.75
C ILE A 16 -9.71 12.16 -11.21
N PHE A 17 -9.58 11.16 -12.08
CA PHE A 17 -9.59 9.75 -11.68
C PHE A 17 -8.40 9.37 -10.77
N THR A 18 -7.22 9.96 -10.96
CA THR A 18 -6.06 9.68 -10.08
C THR A 18 -6.23 10.23 -8.66
N ARG A 19 -7.05 11.27 -8.46
CA ARG A 19 -7.34 11.84 -7.12
C ARG A 19 -8.38 11.06 -6.33
N ALA A 20 -9.08 10.10 -6.93
CA ALA A 20 -10.08 9.27 -6.27
C ALA A 20 -9.49 8.05 -5.53
N GLN A 21 -8.17 7.90 -5.52
CA GLN A 21 -7.51 6.79 -4.84
C GLN A 21 -7.48 7.02 -3.33
N THR A 22 -8.10 6.10 -2.59
CA THR A 22 -8.21 6.12 -1.12
C THR A 22 -7.00 5.51 -0.41
N TYR A 23 -5.89 5.32 -1.12
CA TYR A 23 -4.64 4.85 -0.53
C TYR A 23 -3.62 5.99 -0.58
N GLU A 24 -2.97 6.26 0.54
CA GLU A 24 -1.72 7.01 0.53
C GLU A 24 -0.61 6.03 0.16
N THR A 25 0.03 6.25 -0.99
CA THR A 25 1.37 5.70 -1.22
C THR A 25 2.26 6.24 -0.12
N GLY A 26 2.82 5.34 0.67
CA GLY A 26 3.41 5.60 1.97
C GLY A 26 4.34 6.82 2.08
N ASP A 27 4.38 7.33 3.29
CA ASP A 27 5.23 8.43 3.70
C ASP A 27 6.72 8.08 3.47
N ASN A 28 7.45 8.96 2.77
CA ASN A 28 8.88 8.80 2.52
C ASN A 28 9.69 8.76 3.83
N ASP A 29 9.14 9.32 4.91
CA ASP A 29 9.76 9.25 6.24
C ASP A 29 9.87 7.80 6.76
N LYS A 30 9.03 6.87 6.26
CA LYS A 30 9.09 5.43 6.59
C LYS A 30 10.21 4.68 5.86
N LEU A 31 10.81 5.28 4.82
CA LEU A 31 11.95 4.71 4.10
C LEU A 31 13.30 5.11 4.72
N TYR A 32 13.34 6.19 5.51
CA TYR A 32 14.55 6.63 6.18
C TYR A 32 14.91 5.70 7.33
N GLY A 33 16.09 5.07 7.27
CA GLY A 33 16.55 4.14 8.31
C GLY A 33 16.16 2.67 8.12
N CYS A 34 15.39 2.32 7.09
CA CYS A 34 15.05 0.91 6.82
C CYS A 34 16.27 0.07 6.33
N SER A 35 17.38 0.73 5.98
CA SER A 35 18.60 0.07 5.52
C SER A 35 19.13 -0.96 6.52
N THR A 36 19.17 -2.23 6.10
CA THR A 36 19.82 -3.33 6.85
C THR A 36 21.35 -3.23 6.90
N LYS A 37 21.94 -2.17 6.32
CA LYS A 37 23.39 -1.96 6.22
C LYS A 37 23.98 -1.22 7.43
N CYS A 38 23.40 -1.35 8.61
CA CYS A 38 24.04 -0.84 9.82
C CYS A 38 25.34 -1.63 10.07
N THR A 39 26.44 -0.90 10.26
CA THR A 39 27.71 -1.51 10.63
C THR A 39 27.64 -1.90 12.10
N LEU A 40 28.18 -3.06 12.46
CA LEU A 40 28.31 -3.49 13.87
C LEU A 40 29.15 -2.51 14.72
N GLU A 41 29.97 -1.68 14.08
CA GLU A 41 30.86 -0.69 14.71
C GLU A 41 30.23 0.70 14.89
N ASP A 42 28.89 0.82 14.85
CA ASP A 42 28.22 2.12 15.09
C ASP A 42 28.27 2.50 16.58
N SER A 43 29.30 3.25 16.96
CA SER A 43 29.49 3.77 18.33
C SER A 43 28.39 4.74 18.77
N SER A 44 27.61 5.30 17.83
CA SER A 44 26.56 6.29 18.12
C SER A 44 25.17 5.66 18.30
N LEU A 45 24.99 4.38 17.93
CA LEU A 45 23.71 3.68 17.86
C LEU A 45 22.64 4.36 16.97
N THR A 46 23.02 5.39 16.20
CA THR A 46 22.10 6.19 15.41
C THR A 46 21.44 5.34 14.33
N CYS A 47 22.22 4.48 13.65
CA CYS A 47 21.70 3.60 12.62
C CYS A 47 20.73 2.57 13.19
N TRP A 48 21.09 1.97 14.33
CA TRP A 48 20.25 0.99 15.02
C TRP A 48 18.93 1.58 15.48
N ASN A 49 18.94 2.76 16.11
CA ASN A 49 17.74 3.42 16.59
C ASN A 49 16.80 3.80 15.43
N GLN A 50 17.33 4.34 14.33
CA GLN A 50 16.54 4.66 13.15
C GLN A 50 15.92 3.41 12.51
N THR A 51 16.69 2.32 12.42
CA THR A 51 16.21 1.04 11.90
C THR A 51 15.12 0.46 12.78
N LEU A 52 15.30 0.49 14.10
CA LEU A 52 14.30 0.03 15.06
C LEU A 52 12.99 0.81 14.90
N THR A 53 13.05 2.15 14.90
CA THR A 53 11.86 2.99 14.72
C THR A 53 11.13 2.69 13.41
N ALA A 54 11.87 2.46 12.31
CA ALA A 54 11.26 2.09 11.04
C ALA A 54 10.48 0.76 11.14
N PHE A 55 11.07 -0.29 11.74
CA PHE A 55 10.39 -1.58 11.89
C PHE A 55 9.23 -1.53 12.89
N GLU A 56 9.32 -0.74 13.96
CA GLU A 56 8.21 -0.52 14.88
C GLU A 56 7.02 0.14 14.17
N HIS A 57 7.26 1.15 13.34
CA HIS A 57 6.23 1.77 12.51
C HIS A 57 5.62 0.77 11.52
N PHE A 58 6.45 -0.02 10.82
CA PHE A 58 5.93 -1.04 9.91
C PHE A 58 5.08 -2.08 10.65
N LEU A 59 5.53 -2.56 11.80
CA LEU A 59 4.77 -3.53 12.58
C LEU A 59 3.41 -2.96 12.99
N MET A 60 3.38 -1.72 13.49
CA MET A 60 2.15 -1.03 13.85
C MET A 60 1.20 -0.85 12.66
N ASP A 61 1.73 -0.44 11.50
CA ASP A 61 0.95 -0.27 10.27
C ASP A 61 0.32 -1.59 9.81
N HIS A 62 1.08 -2.69 9.79
CA HIS A 62 0.57 -4.00 9.39
C HIS A 62 -0.50 -4.52 10.36
N MET A 63 -0.31 -4.32 11.67
CA MET A 63 -1.32 -4.67 12.67
C MET A 63 -2.61 -3.85 12.50
N ASN A 64 -2.50 -2.53 12.30
CA ASN A 64 -3.65 -1.66 12.03
C ASN A 64 -4.37 -2.07 10.74
N PHE A 65 -3.61 -2.36 9.69
CA PHE A 65 -4.15 -2.79 8.41
C PHE A 65 -4.91 -4.11 8.52
N TYR A 66 -4.33 -5.09 9.22
CA TYR A 66 -5.01 -6.36 9.50
C TYR A 66 -6.36 -6.14 10.18
N VAL A 67 -6.38 -5.34 11.27
CA VAL A 67 -7.62 -5.04 12.00
C VAL A 67 -8.65 -4.35 11.10
N ALA A 68 -8.22 -3.32 10.36
CA ALA A 68 -9.07 -2.56 9.46
C ALA A 68 -9.73 -3.43 8.38
N VAL A 69 -8.96 -4.31 7.73
CA VAL A 69 -9.45 -5.21 6.68
C VAL A 69 -10.48 -6.19 7.25
N GLN A 70 -10.17 -6.84 8.37
CA GLN A 70 -11.09 -7.82 8.96
C GLN A 70 -12.39 -7.16 9.44
N THR A 71 -12.31 -5.97 10.04
CA THR A 71 -13.51 -5.18 10.40
C THR A 71 -14.34 -4.81 9.17
N ASN A 72 -13.70 -4.37 8.08
CA ASN A 72 -14.40 -4.01 6.84
C ASN A 72 -15.12 -5.21 6.21
N ILE A 73 -14.48 -6.38 6.20
CA ILE A 73 -15.09 -7.63 5.68
C ILE A 73 -16.33 -7.98 6.49
N ASP A 74 -16.23 -8.00 7.82
CA ASP A 74 -17.35 -8.27 8.71
C ASP A 74 -18.52 -7.31 8.48
N GLN A 75 -18.24 -6.01 8.39
CA GLN A 75 -19.26 -4.99 8.15
C GLN A 75 -19.86 -5.06 6.75
N TRP A 76 -19.09 -5.46 5.74
CA TRP A 76 -19.62 -5.72 4.41
C TRP A 76 -20.65 -6.85 4.47
N HIS A 77 -20.33 -7.98 5.13
CA HIS A 77 -21.27 -9.09 5.29
C HIS A 77 -22.54 -8.69 6.04
N ARG A 78 -22.43 -7.97 7.16
CA ARG A 78 -23.59 -7.46 7.91
C ARG A 78 -24.52 -6.56 7.06
N ARG A 79 -23.97 -5.80 6.11
CA ARG A 79 -24.73 -4.93 5.22
C ARG A 79 -25.42 -5.66 4.07
N HIS A 80 -24.89 -6.82 3.65
CA HIS A 80 -25.34 -7.51 2.43
C HIS A 80 -26.04 -8.84 2.70
N ASP A 81 -25.91 -9.42 3.90
CA ASP A 81 -26.58 -10.65 4.29
C ASP A 81 -27.29 -10.47 5.64
N SER A 82 -28.62 -10.51 5.62
CA SER A 82 -29.46 -10.36 6.80
C SER A 82 -29.35 -11.51 7.79
N ASN A 83 -28.88 -12.67 7.35
CA ASN A 83 -28.69 -13.86 8.19
C ASN A 83 -27.26 -13.98 8.72
N TYR A 84 -26.37 -13.06 8.33
CA TYR A 84 -24.98 -13.09 8.76
C TYR A 84 -24.86 -12.78 10.26
N SER A 85 -24.08 -13.62 10.96
CA SER A 85 -23.66 -13.36 12.32
C SER A 85 -22.17 -13.62 12.46
N SER A 86 -21.46 -12.66 13.04
CA SER A 86 -20.01 -12.76 13.23
C SER A 86 -19.69 -13.87 14.23
N ASN A 87 -18.78 -14.78 13.86
CA ASN A 87 -18.25 -15.80 14.77
C ASN A 87 -16.76 -15.55 15.02
N PHE A 88 -16.46 -14.57 15.88
CA PHE A 88 -15.08 -14.19 16.19
C PHE A 88 -14.27 -15.33 16.82
N LYS A 89 -14.90 -16.25 17.55
CA LYS A 89 -14.23 -17.43 18.11
C LYS A 89 -13.70 -18.35 17.02
N GLN A 90 -14.52 -18.61 15.99
CA GLN A 90 -14.11 -19.41 14.86
C GLN A 90 -13.03 -18.70 14.03
N MET A 91 -13.19 -17.39 13.77
CA MET A 91 -12.19 -16.60 13.05
C MET A 91 -10.85 -16.56 13.78
N LEU A 92 -10.85 -16.43 15.11
CA LEU A 92 -9.66 -16.49 15.95
C LEU A 92 -8.96 -17.85 15.83
N SER A 93 -9.71 -18.94 16.00
CA SER A 93 -9.17 -20.30 15.89
C SER A 93 -8.56 -20.57 14.51
N GLN A 94 -9.24 -20.15 13.44
CA GLN A 94 -8.77 -20.30 12.07
C GLN A 94 -7.54 -19.44 11.78
N SER A 95 -7.55 -18.18 12.22
CA SER A 95 -6.41 -17.26 12.05
C SER A 95 -5.18 -17.76 12.80
N ASN A 96 -5.34 -18.25 14.03
CA ASN A 96 -4.25 -18.78 14.82
C ASN A 96 -3.65 -20.04 14.16
N LYS A 97 -4.50 -20.97 13.72
CA LYS A 97 -4.06 -22.16 12.98
C LYS A 97 -3.32 -21.80 11.68
N SER A 98 -3.84 -20.83 10.94
CA SER A 98 -3.24 -20.35 9.69
C SER A 98 -1.87 -19.71 9.95
N MET A 99 -1.78 -18.78 10.92
CA MET A 99 -0.51 -18.10 11.21
C MET A 99 0.56 -19.05 11.77
N GLN A 100 0.17 -20.00 12.62
CA GLN A 100 1.09 -21.03 13.11
C GLN A 100 1.64 -21.92 11.99
N SER A 101 0.91 -22.09 10.89
CA SER A 101 1.39 -22.89 9.75
C SER A 101 2.55 -22.23 8.98
N TYR A 102 2.79 -20.93 9.19
CA TYR A 102 3.94 -20.23 8.62
C TYR A 102 5.21 -20.29 9.49
N ILE A 103 5.11 -20.84 10.71
CA ILE A 103 6.26 -20.95 11.62
C ILE A 103 7.11 -22.16 11.22
N HIS A 104 8.40 -21.93 10.98
CA HIS A 104 9.39 -22.97 10.79
C HIS A 104 10.09 -23.32 12.11
N LYS A 105 10.69 -24.52 12.17
CA LYS A 105 11.26 -25.09 13.41
C LYS A 105 12.38 -24.22 14.02
N ASP A 106 13.08 -23.46 13.19
CA ASP A 106 14.25 -22.65 13.58
C ASP A 106 13.97 -21.14 13.50
N ASP A 107 12.70 -20.74 13.43
CA ASP A 107 12.31 -19.33 13.46
C ASP A 107 12.48 -18.73 14.86
N ILE A 108 12.81 -17.43 14.90
CA ILE A 108 12.94 -16.67 16.15
C ILE A 108 11.58 -16.50 16.84
N ILE A 109 10.49 -16.56 16.08
CA ILE A 109 9.12 -16.40 16.56
C ILE A 109 8.53 -17.77 16.86
N ASP A 110 8.10 -17.99 18.10
CA ASP A 110 7.44 -19.23 18.50
C ASP A 110 5.91 -19.19 18.37
N SER A 111 5.28 -20.35 18.56
CA SER A 111 3.84 -20.51 18.48
C SER A 111 3.08 -19.75 19.58
N GLU A 112 3.70 -19.50 20.72
CA GLU A 112 3.07 -18.77 21.82
C GLU A 112 2.96 -17.27 21.46
N MET A 113 4.04 -16.69 20.96
CA MET A 113 4.09 -15.32 20.47
C MET A 113 3.05 -15.10 19.36
N VAL A 114 2.97 -15.99 18.37
CA VAL A 114 1.94 -15.91 17.31
C VAL A 114 0.54 -15.97 17.90
N SER A 115 0.28 -16.89 18.83
CA SER A 115 -1.04 -17.01 19.48
C SER A 115 -1.42 -15.72 20.23
N ASN A 116 -0.48 -15.10 20.93
CA ASN A 116 -0.69 -13.85 21.68
C ASN A 116 -0.97 -12.66 20.75
N VAL A 117 -0.21 -12.53 19.66
CA VAL A 117 -0.40 -11.47 18.66
C VAL A 117 -1.76 -11.63 17.96
N VAL A 118 -2.06 -12.83 17.45
CA VAL A 118 -3.34 -13.10 16.77
C VAL A 118 -4.53 -12.85 17.68
N THR A 119 -4.45 -13.29 18.94
CA THR A 119 -5.52 -13.06 19.92
C THR A 119 -5.74 -11.57 20.14
N SER A 120 -4.66 -10.79 20.30
CA SER A 120 -4.74 -9.34 20.48
C SER A 120 -5.36 -8.64 19.27
N LEU A 121 -4.95 -9.01 18.05
CA LEU A 121 -5.50 -8.46 16.81
C LEU A 121 -6.99 -8.81 16.65
N MET A 122 -7.37 -10.06 16.88
CA MET A 122 -8.77 -10.48 16.75
C MET A 122 -9.70 -9.86 17.81
N ASN A 123 -9.20 -9.67 19.04
CA ASN A 123 -9.94 -8.94 20.07
C ASN A 123 -10.18 -7.48 19.65
N ALA A 124 -9.19 -6.85 19.00
CA ALA A 124 -9.36 -5.51 18.45
C ALA A 124 -10.38 -5.49 17.30
N VAL A 125 -10.37 -6.49 16.41
CA VAL A 125 -11.36 -6.65 15.34
C VAL A 125 -12.77 -6.78 15.90
N GLU A 126 -12.98 -7.67 16.88
CA GLU A 126 -14.28 -7.88 17.53
C GLU A 126 -14.80 -6.57 18.12
N ASN A 127 -13.98 -5.88 18.91
CA ASN A 127 -14.37 -4.62 19.56
C ASN A 127 -14.70 -3.51 18.56
N LYS A 128 -13.97 -3.43 17.43
CA LYS A 128 -14.21 -2.42 16.39
C LYS A 128 -15.40 -2.75 15.49
N SER A 129 -15.67 -4.03 15.24
CA SER A 129 -16.79 -4.49 14.41
C SER A 129 -18.16 -4.26 15.08
N THR A 130 -18.26 -4.27 16.41
CA THR A 130 -19.54 -4.14 17.13
C THR A 130 -20.31 -2.86 16.84
N LYS A 131 -19.63 -1.81 16.35
CA LYS A 131 -20.25 -0.55 15.95
C LYS A 131 -20.32 -0.49 14.43
N SER A 132 -21.47 -0.08 13.88
CA SER A 132 -21.55 0.25 12.45
C SER A 132 -20.65 1.45 12.18
N ILE A 133 -19.69 1.26 11.30
CA ILE A 133 -18.74 2.29 10.92
C ILE A 133 -19.05 2.68 9.47
N ASP A 134 -19.36 3.96 9.25
CA ASP A 134 -19.73 4.48 7.93
C ASP A 134 -18.53 4.87 7.05
N TRP A 135 -17.32 4.92 7.61
CA TRP A 135 -16.10 5.26 6.88
C TRP A 135 -15.25 4.03 6.51
N VAL A 136 -14.45 4.13 5.46
CA VAL A 136 -13.40 3.15 5.17
C VAL A 136 -12.16 3.56 5.94
N TRP A 137 -11.61 2.65 6.75
CA TRP A 137 -10.36 2.88 7.47
C TRP A 137 -9.25 3.28 6.49
N HIS A 138 -8.61 4.42 6.75
CA HIS A 138 -7.41 4.79 6.04
C HIS A 138 -6.28 3.89 6.53
N TYR A 139 -5.62 3.23 5.59
CA TYR A 139 -4.42 2.44 5.86
C TYR A 139 -3.37 2.81 4.82
N SER A 140 -2.13 2.94 5.25
CA SER A 140 -1.01 3.10 4.34
C SER A 140 -0.54 1.70 3.94
N CYS A 141 -0.39 1.47 2.63
CA CYS A 141 0.33 0.28 2.18
C CYS A 141 1.81 0.47 2.54
N PRO A 142 2.44 -0.51 3.21
CA PRO A 142 3.86 -0.44 3.54
C PRO A 142 4.66 -0.40 2.22
N ILE A 143 5.48 0.63 2.07
CA ILE A 143 6.40 0.72 0.93
C ILE A 143 7.57 -0.23 1.21
N PRO A 144 8.00 -1.06 0.24
CA PRO A 144 9.16 -1.90 0.45
C PRO A 144 10.41 -1.05 0.74
N CYS A 145 11.23 -1.51 1.65
CA CYS A 145 12.48 -0.86 2.05
C CYS A 145 13.40 -0.49 0.88
N SER A 146 13.38 -1.32 -0.18
CA SER A 146 14.11 -1.17 -1.43
C SER A 146 13.21 -0.68 -2.56
N TYR A 147 12.30 0.24 -2.26
CA TYR A 147 11.45 0.85 -3.27
C TYR A 147 12.28 1.78 -4.15
N PHE A 148 12.64 1.30 -5.35
CA PHE A 148 13.32 2.08 -6.38
C PHE A 148 12.35 3.07 -7.06
N TYR A 149 11.58 3.82 -6.28
CA TYR A 149 10.65 4.84 -6.80
C TYR A 149 11.35 5.72 -7.82
N ASP A 150 12.53 6.21 -7.47
CA ASP A 150 13.31 7.10 -8.31
C ASP A 150 13.65 6.46 -9.66
N THR A 151 13.96 5.17 -9.70
CA THR A 151 14.28 4.50 -10.96
C THR A 151 13.04 4.35 -11.84
N TYR A 152 11.92 3.88 -11.28
CA TYR A 152 10.68 3.73 -12.05
C TYR A 152 10.09 5.07 -12.47
N PHE A 153 10.18 6.08 -11.62
CA PHE A 153 9.74 7.44 -11.91
C PHE A 153 10.60 8.08 -13.00
N MET A 154 11.92 7.91 -12.95
CA MET A 154 12.82 8.39 -14.02
C MET A 154 12.58 7.65 -15.35
N MET A 155 12.30 6.34 -15.32
CA MET A 155 11.91 5.59 -16.53
C MET A 155 10.56 6.06 -17.09
N PHE A 156 9.60 6.37 -16.22
CA PHE A 156 8.31 6.92 -16.61
C PHE A 156 8.46 8.31 -17.26
N LEU A 157 9.25 9.20 -16.64
CA LEU A 157 9.55 10.52 -17.21
C LEU A 157 10.25 10.40 -18.56
N ALA A 158 11.27 9.54 -18.67
CA ALA A 158 11.98 9.30 -19.93
C ALA A 158 11.03 8.80 -21.03
N SER A 159 10.11 7.88 -20.69
CA SER A 159 9.09 7.39 -21.60
C SER A 159 8.13 8.50 -22.05
N MET A 160 7.65 9.35 -21.13
CA MET A 160 6.80 10.50 -21.49
C MET A 160 7.51 11.45 -22.45
N PHE A 161 8.76 11.82 -22.16
CA PHE A 161 9.54 12.70 -23.04
C PHE A 161 9.72 12.10 -24.43
N LEU A 162 10.02 10.80 -24.51
CA LEU A 162 10.21 10.11 -25.78
C LEU A 162 8.92 10.10 -26.62
N ASN A 163 7.77 9.82 -26.00
CA ASN A 163 6.47 9.83 -26.68
C ASN A 163 6.09 11.24 -27.16
N ILE A 164 6.34 12.27 -26.35
CA ILE A 164 6.10 13.67 -26.75
C ILE A 164 7.00 14.06 -27.93
N ALA A 165 8.28 13.71 -27.89
CA ALA A 165 9.21 13.96 -28.98
C ALA A 165 8.76 13.26 -30.27
N PHE A 166 8.25 12.02 -30.17
CA PHE A 166 7.72 11.28 -31.30
C PHE A 166 6.49 11.95 -31.92
N LEU A 167 5.56 12.43 -31.08
CA LEU A 167 4.40 13.20 -31.54
C LEU A 167 4.80 14.52 -32.20
N CYS A 168 5.79 15.23 -31.65
CA CYS A 168 6.31 16.46 -32.25
C CYS A 168 6.98 16.19 -33.60
N ALA A 169 7.73 15.10 -33.73
CA ALA A 169 8.36 14.71 -35.00
C ALA A 169 7.30 14.38 -36.06
N MET A 170 6.28 13.58 -35.72
CA MET A 170 5.18 13.28 -36.65
C MET A 170 4.39 14.54 -37.03
N ALA A 171 4.14 15.45 -36.09
CA ALA A 171 3.44 16.70 -36.37
C ALA A 171 4.28 17.63 -37.26
N PHE A 172 5.61 17.68 -37.06
CA PHE A 172 6.52 18.43 -37.90
C PHE A 172 6.53 17.88 -39.33
N GLU A 173 6.66 16.56 -39.48
CA GLU A 173 6.62 15.91 -40.80
C GLU A 173 5.26 16.12 -41.49
N TRP A 174 4.15 16.06 -40.77
CA TRP A 174 2.82 16.32 -41.33
C TRP A 174 2.63 17.78 -41.74
N PHE A 175 3.15 18.76 -40.98
CA PHE A 175 3.00 20.18 -41.30
C PHE A 175 3.92 20.69 -42.41
N PHE A 176 5.11 20.09 -42.58
CA PHE A 176 6.11 20.56 -43.54
C PHE A 176 6.16 19.75 -44.84
N ASN A 177 5.48 18.62 -44.91
CA ASN A 177 5.45 17.75 -46.09
C ASN A 177 4.10 17.80 -46.84
N ASP A 178 3.15 18.63 -46.38
CA ASP A 178 1.86 18.92 -47.04
C ASP A 178 1.94 20.14 -48.00
N ASP A 179 3.12 20.78 -48.15
CA ASP A 179 3.34 21.95 -49.02
C ASP A 179 3.79 21.60 -50.47
N ASP A 180 3.84 20.31 -50.83
CA ASP A 180 4.34 19.82 -52.13
C ASP A 180 3.25 19.28 -53.12
N ASP A 181 1.96 19.62 -52.92
CA ASP A 181 0.87 19.41 -53.91
C ASP A 181 0.12 20.71 -54.29
#